data_AF-A0A6I1IL69-F1
#
_entry.id   AF-A0A6I1IL69-F1
#
_cell.length_a   1.000
_cell.length_b   1.000
_cell.length_c   1.000
_cell.angle_alpha   90.00
_cell.angle_beta   90.00
_cell.angle_gamma   90.00
#
_symmetry.space_group_name_H-M   'P 1'
#
loop_
_entity.id
_entity.type
_entity.pdbx_description
1 polymer ?
#
loop_
_entity_poly.entity_id
_entity_poly.type
_entity_poly.pdbx_seq_one_letter_code
_entity_poly.pdbx_strand_id
1 'polypeptide(L)'
;MTLLRATAVAAILAAGGAHAQTTIIGFDPLEQPGILGSVFDSYSEGGYNFDSSFLGLLSSAHQSNFAYAGSAGLGATVLTTTTLSRNDGAAFSLSSISLADFVSLPGPYDVTFVGNKVGGGTVTQTFSLDGSHNFSNYTFTGFNNLLSATWQEGALHTFQVDNVAASVSAVPEPATYGMMLGGLGLLAFLRRRKNAA
;
A
#
# COMPACT_ATOMS: atom_id res chain seq x y z
N MET A 1 10.71 -59.75 28.51
CA MET A 1 9.55 -58.94 28.10
C MET A 1 10.07 -57.61 27.61
N THR A 2 9.86 -57.37 26.33
CA THR A 2 10.63 -56.50 25.44
C THR A 2 9.98 -55.13 25.24
N LEU A 3 10.85 -54.12 25.07
CA LEU A 3 10.68 -52.87 24.29
C LEU A 3 9.78 -51.77 24.90
N LEU A 4 10.43 -50.81 25.59
CA LEU A 4 9.88 -49.47 25.82
C LEU A 4 9.78 -48.72 24.47
N ARG A 5 8.58 -48.24 24.15
CA ARG A 5 8.24 -47.47 22.95
C ARG A 5 8.79 -46.05 23.08
N ALA A 6 9.65 -45.64 22.15
CA ALA A 6 10.07 -44.25 21.98
C ALA A 6 9.08 -43.53 21.07
N THR A 7 8.24 -42.67 21.63
CA THR A 7 7.38 -41.75 20.89
C THR A 7 8.19 -40.53 20.45
N ALA A 8 8.40 -40.38 19.14
CA ALA A 8 8.91 -39.16 18.55
C ALA A 8 7.74 -38.20 18.28
N VAL A 9 7.75 -37.03 18.92
CA VAL A 9 6.81 -35.94 18.63
C VAL A 9 7.38 -35.14 17.46
N ALA A 10 6.72 -35.21 16.31
CA ALA A 10 7.03 -34.36 15.16
C ALA A 10 6.34 -32.99 15.36
N ALA A 11 7.13 -31.95 15.65
CA ALA A 11 6.64 -30.58 15.64
C ALA A 11 6.64 -30.08 14.18
N ILE A 12 5.44 -29.91 13.61
CA ILE A 12 5.24 -29.24 12.32
C ILE A 12 5.29 -27.73 12.63
N LEU A 13 6.42 -27.08 12.38
CA LEU A 13 6.49 -25.62 12.30
C LEU A 13 6.23 -25.21 10.85
N ALA A 14 5.04 -24.65 10.60
CA ALA A 14 4.78 -23.93 9.35
C ALA A 14 5.59 -22.64 9.35
N ALA A 15 6.67 -22.60 8.57
CA ALA A 15 7.45 -21.40 8.32
C ALA A 15 6.73 -20.53 7.28
N GLY A 16 6.13 -19.41 7.71
CA GLY A 16 5.67 -18.37 6.81
C GLY A 16 6.78 -17.36 6.60
N GLY A 17 7.48 -17.43 5.46
CA GLY A 17 8.45 -16.42 5.07
C GLY A 17 7.75 -15.10 4.72
N ALA A 18 8.36 -13.97 5.04
CA ALA A 18 7.88 -12.66 4.63
C ALA A 18 8.09 -12.50 3.11
N HIS A 19 7.03 -12.68 2.33
CA HIS A 19 7.08 -12.51 0.88
C HIS A 19 6.93 -11.03 0.50
N ALA A 20 7.69 -10.60 -0.50
CA ALA A 20 7.40 -9.32 -1.17
C ALA A 20 6.02 -9.43 -1.81
N GLN A 21 5.11 -8.53 -1.43
CA GLN A 21 3.75 -8.53 -1.92
C GLN A 21 3.43 -7.16 -2.51
N THR A 22 2.95 -7.16 -3.75
CA THR A 22 2.32 -6.00 -4.36
C THR A 22 0.82 -6.08 -4.13
N THR A 23 0.24 -4.97 -3.69
CA THR A 23 -1.21 -4.77 -3.55
C THR A 23 -1.62 -3.71 -4.55
N ILE A 24 -2.66 -3.99 -5.33
CA ILE A 24 -3.32 -2.99 -6.17
C ILE A 24 -4.52 -2.51 -5.37
N ILE A 25 -4.53 -1.21 -5.06
CA ILE A 25 -5.65 -0.55 -4.39
C ILE A 25 -6.52 0.04 -5.49
N GLY A 26 -7.69 -0.55 -5.70
CA GLY A 26 -8.57 -0.27 -6.83
C GLY A 26 -9.85 0.46 -6.46
N PHE A 27 -10.11 0.67 -5.16
CA PHE A 27 -11.30 1.38 -4.69
C PHE A 27 -12.65 0.77 -5.12
N ASP A 28 -12.65 -0.45 -5.66
CA ASP A 28 -13.85 -1.21 -6.03
C ASP A 28 -14.95 -1.22 -4.94
N PRO A 29 -14.63 -1.29 -3.63
CA PRO A 29 -15.66 -1.21 -2.58
C PRO A 29 -16.43 0.12 -2.53
N LEU A 30 -15.89 1.20 -3.10
CA LEU A 30 -16.55 2.51 -3.22
C LEU A 30 -17.50 2.60 -4.42
N GLU A 31 -17.51 1.59 -5.29
CA GLU A 31 -18.37 1.51 -6.45
C GLU A 31 -19.86 1.48 -6.03
N GLN A 32 -20.61 2.50 -6.42
CA GLN A 32 -22.01 2.67 -6.04
C GLN A 32 -22.84 3.22 -7.23
N PRO A 33 -24.10 2.78 -7.39
CA PRO A 33 -25.01 3.38 -8.34
C PRO A 33 -25.55 4.72 -7.81
N GLY A 34 -25.71 5.70 -8.70
CA GLY A 34 -26.29 6.99 -8.34
C GLY A 34 -25.55 8.19 -8.93
N ILE A 35 -26.06 9.38 -8.65
CA ILE A 35 -25.52 10.65 -9.14
C ILE A 35 -24.67 11.34 -8.06
N LEU A 36 -24.87 11.02 -6.79
CA LEU A 36 -24.13 11.63 -5.68
C LEU A 36 -22.72 11.05 -5.57
N GLY A 37 -21.86 11.72 -4.80
CA GLY A 37 -20.58 11.15 -4.38
C GLY A 37 -20.64 10.71 -2.93
N SER A 38 -19.78 9.77 -2.57
CA SER A 38 -19.47 9.46 -1.17
C SER A 38 -18.40 10.43 -0.68
N VAL A 39 -18.48 10.86 0.59
CA VAL A 39 -17.45 11.68 1.26
C VAL A 39 -17.08 11.08 2.60
N PHE A 40 -15.80 11.18 2.96
CA PHE A 40 -15.26 10.57 4.18
C PHE A 40 -13.97 11.27 4.62
N ASP A 41 -13.66 11.19 5.91
CA ASP A 41 -12.43 11.78 6.47
C ASP A 41 -11.19 10.92 6.17
N SER A 42 -11.38 9.61 6.06
CA SER A 42 -10.33 8.63 5.81
C SER A 42 -10.88 7.40 5.09
N TYR A 43 -10.03 6.70 4.34
CA TYR A 43 -10.35 5.44 3.69
C TYR A 43 -9.23 4.43 3.87
N SER A 44 -9.58 3.14 4.00
CA SER A 44 -8.60 2.07 4.17
C SER A 44 -8.91 0.89 3.26
N GLU A 45 -7.91 0.41 2.55
CA GLU A 45 -8.00 -0.75 1.67
C GLU A 45 -6.63 -1.42 1.53
N GLY A 46 -6.60 -2.75 1.46
CA GLY A 46 -5.36 -3.48 1.14
C GLY A 46 -4.21 -3.30 2.14
N GLY A 47 -4.50 -2.87 3.38
CA GLY A 47 -3.48 -2.56 4.39
C GLY A 47 -2.91 -1.13 4.31
N TYR A 48 -3.54 -0.26 3.54
CA TYR A 48 -3.15 1.13 3.38
C TYR A 48 -4.28 2.05 3.85
N ASN A 49 -3.90 3.19 4.41
CA ASN A 49 -4.78 4.26 4.82
C ASN A 49 -4.57 5.47 3.91
N PHE A 50 -5.67 6.13 3.58
CA PHE A 50 -5.74 7.40 2.90
C PHE A 50 -6.41 8.37 3.85
N ASP A 51 -5.68 9.40 4.26
CA ASP A 51 -6.18 10.41 5.20
C ASP A 51 -6.21 11.77 4.51
N SER A 52 -7.31 12.52 4.67
CA SER A 52 -7.35 13.92 4.25
C SER A 52 -6.71 14.85 5.28
N SER A 53 -6.26 16.02 4.84
CA SER A 53 -5.86 17.10 5.75
C SER A 53 -7.06 17.58 6.60
N PHE A 54 -6.79 18.15 7.77
CA PHE A 54 -7.77 18.45 8.85
C PHE A 54 -9.09 19.17 8.43
N LEU A 55 -9.11 19.88 7.30
CA LEU A 55 -10.29 20.59 6.79
C LEU A 55 -10.81 20.05 5.44
N GLY A 56 -10.15 19.04 4.89
CA GLY A 56 -10.52 18.42 3.63
C GLY A 56 -11.27 17.11 3.83
N LEU A 57 -12.03 16.72 2.81
CA LEU A 57 -12.70 15.43 2.75
C LEU A 57 -12.18 14.67 1.53
N LEU A 58 -12.03 13.36 1.71
CA LEU A 58 -11.90 12.44 0.59
C LEU A 58 -13.27 12.23 -0.04
N SER A 59 -13.28 11.90 -1.32
CA SER A 59 -14.52 11.73 -2.09
C SER A 59 -14.39 10.67 -3.18
N SER A 60 -15.51 10.02 -3.51
CA SER A 60 -15.61 9.10 -4.64
C SER A 60 -16.92 9.31 -5.38
N ALA A 61 -16.86 9.35 -6.71
CA ALA A 61 -18.02 9.55 -7.58
C ALA A 61 -18.78 8.24 -7.84
N HIS A 62 -20.11 8.28 -7.77
CA HIS A 62 -20.96 7.15 -8.17
C HIS A 62 -21.13 7.09 -9.69
N GLN A 63 -21.57 5.94 -10.21
CA GLN A 63 -21.59 5.60 -11.65
C GLN A 63 -22.26 6.61 -12.59
N SER A 64 -23.26 7.36 -12.10
CA SER A 64 -24.00 8.35 -12.90
C SER A 64 -23.61 9.79 -12.57
N ASN A 65 -22.57 9.99 -11.77
CA ASN A 65 -21.98 11.29 -11.52
C ASN A 65 -21.14 11.72 -12.72
N PHE A 66 -21.12 13.02 -13.03
CA PHE A 66 -20.33 13.56 -14.15
C PHE A 66 -18.82 13.37 -13.97
N ALA A 67 -18.35 13.22 -12.73
CA ALA A 67 -16.95 12.99 -12.39
C ALA A 67 -16.56 11.50 -12.38
N TYR A 68 -17.49 10.57 -12.67
CA TYR A 68 -17.18 9.15 -12.74
C TYR A 68 -16.37 8.84 -14.00
N ALA A 69 -15.15 8.31 -13.81
CA ALA A 69 -14.18 8.09 -14.89
C ALA A 69 -14.15 6.64 -15.41
N GLY A 70 -15.26 5.91 -15.25
CA GLY A 70 -15.40 4.52 -15.70
C GLY A 70 -15.05 3.46 -14.64
N SER A 71 -14.50 3.88 -13.50
CA SER A 71 -14.19 3.08 -12.31
C SER A 71 -14.33 3.96 -11.06
N ALA A 72 -14.64 3.37 -9.91
CA ALA A 72 -14.53 4.06 -8.63
C ALA A 72 -13.09 4.55 -8.41
N GLY A 73 -12.93 5.86 -8.22
CA GLY A 73 -11.67 6.48 -7.85
C GLY A 73 -11.76 7.17 -6.51
N LEU A 74 -10.60 7.49 -5.94
CA LEU A 74 -10.46 8.31 -4.76
C LEU A 74 -9.95 9.70 -5.15
N GLY A 75 -10.79 10.72 -5.02
CA GLY A 75 -10.39 12.13 -5.07
C GLY A 75 -10.50 12.80 -3.70
N ALA A 76 -10.25 14.10 -3.64
CA ALA A 76 -10.53 14.90 -2.46
C ALA A 76 -11.09 16.28 -2.82
N THR A 77 -11.57 16.99 -1.80
CA THR A 77 -12.03 18.38 -1.96
C THR A 77 -10.88 19.31 -2.35
N VAL A 78 -11.17 20.44 -3.00
CA VAL A 78 -10.17 21.43 -3.42
C VAL A 78 -9.16 21.77 -2.31
N LEU A 79 -7.89 21.95 -2.69
CA LEU A 79 -6.78 22.26 -1.77
C LEU A 79 -6.49 21.20 -0.69
N THR A 80 -7.18 20.06 -0.70
CA THR A 80 -6.97 18.98 0.27
C THR A 80 -5.70 18.21 -0.06
N THR A 81 -4.94 17.87 0.97
CA THR A 81 -3.82 16.93 0.83
C THR A 81 -4.29 15.55 1.25
N THR A 82 -4.14 14.58 0.35
CA THR A 82 -4.33 13.17 0.65
C THR A 82 -3.00 12.56 1.05
N THR A 83 -2.99 11.84 2.17
CA THR A 83 -1.82 11.12 2.67
C THR A 83 -2.06 9.63 2.61
N LEU A 84 -1.29 8.94 1.78
CA LEU A 84 -1.22 7.48 1.74
C LEU A 84 -0.15 6.98 2.71
N SER A 85 -0.53 6.07 3.60
CA SER A 85 0.38 5.39 4.53
C SER A 85 0.00 3.92 4.70
N ARG A 86 0.91 3.10 5.22
CA ARG A 86 0.55 1.73 5.65
C ARG A 86 -0.07 1.75 7.03
N ASN A 87 -1.09 0.92 7.23
CA ASN A 87 -1.77 0.78 8.52
C ASN A 87 -0.89 0.17 9.62
N ASP A 88 0.12 -0.60 9.25
CA ASP A 88 1.11 -1.22 10.15
C ASP A 88 2.34 -0.34 10.39
N GLY A 89 2.40 0.84 9.78
CA GLY A 89 3.52 1.78 9.86
C GLY A 89 4.81 1.30 9.18
N ALA A 90 4.78 0.17 8.46
CA ALA A 90 5.92 -0.34 7.74
C ALA A 90 6.22 0.50 6.48
N ALA A 91 7.45 0.39 6.01
CA ALA A 91 7.87 1.03 4.77
C ALA A 91 7.22 0.35 3.55
N PHE A 92 6.92 1.12 2.51
CA PHE A 92 6.41 0.61 1.24
C PHE A 92 7.07 1.28 0.03
N SER A 93 6.75 0.80 -1.16
CA SER A 93 7.15 1.40 -2.43
C SER A 93 5.92 1.57 -3.33
N LEU A 94 5.89 2.62 -4.14
CA LEU A 94 4.88 2.82 -5.18
C LEU A 94 5.51 2.59 -6.55
N SER A 95 4.84 1.83 -7.40
CA SER A 95 5.29 1.57 -8.78
C SER A 95 4.43 2.29 -9.82
N SER A 96 3.11 2.32 -9.64
CA SER A 96 2.19 2.93 -10.60
C SER A 96 0.92 3.44 -9.93
N ILE A 97 0.22 4.30 -10.65
CA ILE A 97 -1.06 4.87 -10.27
C ILE A 97 -1.85 5.23 -11.53
N SER A 98 -3.16 5.10 -11.48
CA SER A 98 -4.06 5.63 -12.51
C SER A 98 -4.61 6.97 -12.04
N LEU A 99 -4.62 7.97 -12.91
CA LEU A 99 -5.13 9.31 -12.62
C LEU A 99 -6.19 9.69 -13.66
N ALA A 100 -7.26 10.33 -13.20
CA ALA A 100 -8.28 10.93 -14.05
C ALA A 100 -8.68 12.29 -13.49
N ASP A 101 -9.23 13.13 -14.37
CA ASP A 101 -9.87 14.35 -13.94
C ASP A 101 -11.09 14.06 -13.06
N PHE A 102 -11.35 14.92 -12.07
CA PHE A 102 -12.51 14.81 -11.20
C PHE A 102 -13.46 16.00 -11.40
N VAL A 103 -13.15 17.16 -10.82
CA VAL A 103 -13.86 18.42 -11.06
C VAL A 103 -12.84 19.50 -11.39
N SER A 104 -12.76 19.88 -12.66
CA SER A 104 -11.72 20.79 -13.14
C SER A 104 -12.16 21.72 -14.26
N LEU A 105 -11.42 22.82 -14.42
CA LEU A 105 -11.51 23.65 -15.62
C LEU A 105 -10.91 22.93 -16.83
N PRO A 106 -11.36 23.25 -18.06
CA PRO A 106 -10.81 22.66 -19.27
C PRO A 106 -9.31 22.94 -19.44
N GLY A 107 -8.56 21.93 -19.86
CA GLY A 107 -7.15 22.03 -20.23
C GLY A 107 -6.23 21.16 -19.37
N PRO A 108 -4.98 20.96 -19.83
CA PRO A 108 -4.02 20.15 -19.11
C PRO A 108 -3.51 20.85 -17.85
N TYR A 109 -3.18 20.06 -16.83
CA TYR A 109 -2.61 20.54 -15.58
C TYR A 109 -1.68 19.50 -14.97
N ASP A 110 -0.80 19.97 -14.08
CA ASP A 110 0.19 19.15 -13.42
C ASP A 110 -0.26 18.80 -12.00
N VAL A 111 -0.03 17.55 -11.62
CA VAL A 111 -0.22 17.05 -10.26
C VAL A 111 1.11 16.55 -9.71
N THR A 112 1.41 16.92 -8.47
CA THR A 112 2.70 16.60 -7.85
C THR A 112 2.51 15.65 -6.69
N PHE A 113 3.25 14.54 -6.75
CA PHE A 113 3.32 13.53 -5.71
C PHE A 113 4.64 13.68 -4.96
N VAL A 114 4.58 13.56 -3.63
CA VAL A 114 5.73 13.63 -2.73
C VAL A 114 5.76 12.37 -1.87
N GLY A 115 6.80 11.55 -2.02
CA GLY A 115 7.07 10.40 -1.16
C GLY A 115 8.02 10.77 -0.04
N ASN A 116 7.61 10.58 1.21
CA ASN A 116 8.45 10.78 2.40
C ASN A 116 9.17 9.48 2.73
N LYS A 117 10.52 9.49 2.72
CA LYS A 117 11.32 8.27 2.90
C LYS A 117 11.53 7.93 4.38
N VAL A 118 11.67 6.64 4.66
CA VAL A 118 12.15 6.16 5.97
C VAL A 118 13.54 6.72 6.21
N GLY A 119 13.78 7.25 7.41
CA GLY A 119 15.06 7.87 7.77
C GLY A 119 15.20 9.32 7.30
N GLY A 120 14.17 9.90 6.69
CA GLY A 120 14.12 11.29 6.26
C GLY A 120 14.40 11.49 4.76
N GLY A 121 14.16 12.71 4.30
CA GLY A 121 14.22 13.08 2.89
C GLY A 121 12.94 12.76 2.12
N THR A 122 12.84 13.32 0.91
CA THR A 122 11.67 13.17 0.04
C THR A 122 12.07 12.78 -1.37
N VAL A 123 11.15 12.15 -2.09
CA VAL A 123 11.17 12.02 -3.55
C VAL A 123 9.94 12.73 -4.10
N THR A 124 10.09 13.47 -5.18
CA THR A 124 9.00 14.22 -5.80
C THR A 124 8.91 13.85 -7.27
N GLN A 125 7.69 13.66 -7.76
CA GLN A 125 7.42 13.46 -9.18
C GLN A 125 6.11 14.15 -9.56
N THR A 126 6.13 14.75 -10.75
CA THR A 126 4.99 15.47 -11.30
C THR A 126 4.47 14.71 -12.53
N PHE A 127 3.16 14.60 -12.64
CA PHE A 127 2.48 14.04 -13.80
C PHE A 127 1.59 15.10 -14.43
N SER A 128 1.55 15.15 -15.76
CA SER A 128 0.64 16.01 -16.50
C SER A 128 -0.62 15.23 -16.88
N LEU A 129 -1.78 15.75 -16.49
CA LEU A 129 -3.08 15.28 -16.92
C LEU A 129 -3.54 16.13 -18.10
N ASP A 130 -4.30 15.54 -19.00
CA ASP A 130 -4.87 16.21 -20.18
C ASP A 130 -6.22 16.88 -19.91
N GLY A 131 -6.77 16.71 -18.71
CA GLY A 131 -8.09 17.19 -18.30
C GLY A 131 -9.24 16.26 -18.70
N SER A 132 -8.97 14.99 -19.00
CA SER A 132 -9.96 13.98 -19.35
C SER A 132 -10.51 13.22 -18.13
N HIS A 133 -11.81 12.96 -18.11
CA HIS A 133 -12.50 12.05 -17.16
C HIS A 133 -12.27 10.58 -17.52
N ASN A 134 -11.04 10.19 -17.84
CA ASN A 134 -10.67 8.80 -18.09
C ASN A 134 -9.33 8.50 -17.42
N PHE A 135 -9.22 7.34 -16.79
CA PHE A 135 -8.00 6.93 -16.13
C PHE A 135 -6.85 6.69 -17.12
N SER A 136 -5.74 7.37 -16.87
CA SER A 136 -4.46 7.15 -17.54
C SER A 136 -3.43 6.64 -16.53
N ASN A 137 -2.59 5.69 -16.95
CA ASN A 137 -1.59 5.06 -16.08
C ASN A 137 -0.28 5.82 -16.08
N TYR A 138 0.25 6.05 -14.87
CA TYR A 138 1.51 6.72 -14.62
C TYR A 138 2.43 5.83 -13.78
N THR A 139 3.74 5.92 -14.03
CA THR A 139 4.76 5.12 -13.37
C THR A 139 5.63 6.00 -12.48
N PHE A 140 5.82 5.56 -11.24
CA PHE A 140 6.68 6.23 -10.29
C PHE A 140 8.16 5.85 -10.47
N THR A 141 9.05 6.80 -10.27
CA THR A 141 10.51 6.58 -10.27
C THR A 141 11.09 7.02 -8.93
N GLY A 142 11.76 6.11 -8.21
CA GLY A 142 12.43 6.40 -6.94
C GLY A 142 11.53 6.50 -5.71
N PHE A 143 10.24 6.14 -5.85
CA PHE A 143 9.24 6.01 -4.77
C PHE A 143 9.39 4.68 -4.03
N ASN A 144 10.58 4.45 -3.50
CA ASN A 144 10.90 3.26 -2.71
C ASN A 144 11.23 3.65 -1.27
N ASN A 145 10.95 2.72 -0.33
CA ASN A 145 11.22 2.89 1.10
C ASN A 145 10.52 4.13 1.70
N LEU A 146 9.23 4.26 1.42
CA LEU A 146 8.36 5.36 1.85
C LEU A 146 7.70 5.05 3.19
N LEU A 147 7.61 6.05 4.06
CA LEU A 147 6.68 6.08 5.20
C LEU A 147 5.29 6.56 4.77
N SER A 148 5.26 7.50 3.83
CA SER A 148 4.01 8.01 3.26
C SER A 148 4.22 8.56 1.85
N ALA A 149 3.13 8.69 1.11
CA ALA A 149 3.07 9.46 -0.12
C ALA A 149 1.93 10.48 0.00
N THR A 150 2.15 11.70 -0.46
CA THR A 150 1.18 12.79 -0.38
C THR A 150 1.01 13.47 -1.72
N TRP A 151 -0.21 13.89 -2.01
CA TRP A 151 -0.55 14.75 -3.15
C TRP A 151 -1.63 15.72 -2.72
N GLN A 152 -1.72 16.85 -3.41
CA GLN A 152 -2.67 17.91 -3.10
C GLN A 152 -3.55 18.21 -4.30
N GLU A 153 -4.85 18.35 -4.04
CA GLU A 153 -5.83 18.84 -5.00
C GLU A 153 -5.60 20.33 -5.34
N GLY A 154 -5.83 20.71 -6.58
CA GLY A 154 -5.78 22.10 -7.00
C GLY A 154 -7.00 22.90 -6.55
N ALA A 155 -6.90 24.23 -6.67
CA ALA A 155 -8.04 25.13 -6.44
C ALA A 155 -9.06 25.12 -7.59
N LEU A 156 -8.56 24.89 -8.81
CA LEU A 156 -9.33 24.95 -10.06
C LEU A 156 -9.33 23.61 -10.82
N HIS A 157 -8.50 22.68 -10.38
CA HIS A 157 -8.38 21.34 -10.94
C HIS A 157 -8.31 20.34 -9.80
N THR A 158 -9.25 19.41 -9.75
CA THR A 158 -9.23 18.28 -8.82
C THR A 158 -9.16 16.98 -9.62
N PHE A 159 -8.50 15.98 -9.06
CA PHE A 159 -8.29 14.70 -9.71
C PHE A 159 -8.69 13.55 -8.80
N GLN A 160 -8.76 12.37 -9.39
CA GLN A 160 -9.01 11.13 -8.67
C GLN A 160 -7.93 10.12 -9.02
N VAL A 161 -7.64 9.25 -8.06
CA VAL A 161 -6.67 8.18 -8.18
C VAL A 161 -7.34 6.82 -8.17
N ASP A 162 -6.78 5.88 -8.92
CA ASP A 162 -7.18 4.48 -8.95
C ASP A 162 -5.93 3.59 -9.18
N ASN A 163 -6.07 2.28 -9.00
CA ASN A 163 -5.06 1.24 -9.26
C ASN A 163 -3.68 1.58 -8.70
N VAL A 164 -3.65 2.04 -7.44
CA VAL A 164 -2.40 2.39 -6.76
C VAL A 164 -1.63 1.10 -6.48
N ALA A 165 -0.52 0.89 -7.19
CA ALA A 165 0.31 -0.29 -7.04
C ALA A 165 1.36 -0.06 -5.96
N ALA A 166 1.09 -0.57 -4.76
CA ALA A 166 1.93 -0.44 -3.59
C ALA A 166 2.52 -1.79 -3.18
N SER A 167 3.84 -1.83 -2.96
CA SER A 167 4.55 -3.06 -2.60
C SER A 167 5.38 -2.91 -1.33
N VAL A 168 5.49 -4.01 -0.59
CA VAL A 168 6.45 -4.14 0.51
C VAL A 168 7.62 -4.99 0.07
N SER A 169 8.82 -4.58 0.46
CA SER A 169 9.99 -5.44 0.31
C SER A 169 9.91 -6.55 1.34
N ALA A 170 10.28 -7.77 0.95
CA ALA A 170 10.50 -8.85 1.89
C ALA A 170 11.56 -8.38 2.91
N VAL A 171 11.16 -8.19 4.16
CA VAL A 171 12.12 -7.96 5.24
C VAL A 171 12.89 -9.28 5.39
N PRO A 172 14.23 -9.30 5.18
CA PRO A 172 15.01 -10.50 5.42
C PRO A 172 14.70 -11.00 6.82
N GLU A 173 14.30 -12.28 6.91
CA GLU A 173 13.85 -12.88 8.16
C GLU A 173 14.78 -12.46 9.31
N PRO A 174 14.23 -12.05 10.48
CA PRO A 174 15.05 -11.67 11.60
C PRO A 174 16.06 -12.79 11.85
N ALA A 175 17.34 -12.43 12.08
CA ALA A 175 18.40 -13.39 12.42
C ALA A 175 17.98 -14.33 13.58
N THR A 176 16.95 -13.96 14.34
CA THR A 176 16.20 -14.82 15.28
C THR A 176 15.89 -16.22 14.72
N TYR A 177 15.44 -16.39 13.48
CA TYR A 177 15.17 -17.73 12.94
C TYR A 177 16.46 -18.49 12.65
N GLY A 178 17.45 -17.83 12.06
CA GLY A 178 18.79 -18.40 11.86
C GLY A 178 19.46 -18.78 13.18
N MET A 179 19.31 -17.97 14.23
CA MET A 179 19.82 -18.22 15.57
C MET A 179 19.01 -19.28 16.32
N MET A 180 17.69 -19.34 16.13
CA MET A 180 16.85 -20.38 16.71
C MET A 180 17.15 -21.74 16.08
N LEU A 181 17.16 -21.83 14.75
CA LEU A 181 17.53 -23.06 14.03
C LEU A 181 18.99 -23.44 14.29
N GLY A 182 19.90 -22.46 14.31
CA GLY A 182 21.31 -22.67 14.68
C GLY A 182 21.45 -23.20 16.12
N GLY A 183 20.73 -22.61 17.07
CA GLY A 183 20.72 -23.04 18.48
C GLY A 183 20.12 -24.44 18.66
N LEU A 184 18.98 -24.72 18.04
CA LEU A 184 18.35 -26.05 18.05
C LEU A 184 19.24 -27.11 17.39
N GLY A 185 19.89 -26.77 16.28
CA GLY A 185 20.88 -27.62 15.62
C GLY A 185 22.06 -27.94 16.54
N LEU A 186 22.56 -26.96 17.27
CA LEU A 186 23.65 -27.14 18.24
C LEU A 186 23.23 -28.08 19.39
N LEU A 187 22.02 -27.89 19.93
CA LEU A 187 21.46 -28.73 21.00
C LEU A 187 21.26 -30.19 20.55
N ALA A 188 20.75 -30.39 19.33
CA ALA A 188 20.60 -31.71 18.73
C ALA A 188 21.96 -32.41 18.53
N PHE A 189 22.98 -31.67 18.07
CA PHE A 189 24.34 -32.17 17.91
C PHE A 189 24.97 -32.58 19.25
N LEU A 190 24.85 -31.74 20.28
CA LEU A 190 25.36 -32.05 21.62
C LEU A 190 24.68 -33.29 22.23
N ARG A 191 23.36 -33.43 22.05
CA ARG A 191 22.62 -34.61 22.50
C ARG A 191 23.08 -35.89 21.79
N ARG A 192 23.35 -35.82 20.48
CA ARG A 192 23.89 -36.96 19.73
C ARG A 192 25.25 -37.41 20.24
N ARG A 193 26.14 -36.48 20.60
CA ARG A 193 27.46 -36.80 21.17
C ARG A 193 27.36 -37.50 22.52
N LYS A 194 26.42 -37.11 23.38
CA LYS A 194 26.21 -37.74 24.69
C LYS A 194 25.64 -39.16 24.63
N ASN A 195 24.94 -39.50 23.55
CA ASN A 195 24.37 -40.84 23.36
C ASN A 195 25.31 -41.80 22.61
N ALA A 196 26.42 -41.30 22.07
CA ALA A 196 27.41 -42.08 21.31
C ALA A 196 28.70 -42.37 22.10
N ALA A 197 28.80 -41.86 23.33
CA ALA A 197 29.83 -42.17 24.32
C ALA A 197 29.18 -42.93 25.49
#